data_AF-A0A520J362-F1
#
_entry.id   AF-A0A520J362-F1
#
_cell.length_a   1.000
_cell.length_b   1.000
_cell.length_c   1.000
_cell.angle_alpha   90.00
_cell.angle_beta   90.00
_cell.angle_gamma   90.00
#
_symmetry.space_group_name_H-M   'P 1'
#
loop_
_entity.id
_entity.type
_entity.pdbx_description
1 polymer ?
#
loop_
_entity_poly.entity_id
_entity_poly.type
_entity_poly.pdbx_seq_one_letter_code
_entity_poly.pdbx_strand_id
1 'polypeptide(L)'
;MFSGSIPALVTPFAADGAFDEAAYRDFVEWQIAEGSAGLVPCGTTGEAATLTAEEHFHIVAVCVDQARGRVPVLAGAGSNDTRVAIHNIAAAKAAGADAALMVPPYYNRPNQEGIFRHFEAVANSSDLPIVLYNVPGRT
;
A
#
# COMPACT_ATOMS: atom_id res chain seq x y z
N MET A 1 12.40 -4.02 10.82
CA MET A 1 11.24 -4.68 11.43
C MET A 1 10.21 -3.60 11.69
N PHE A 2 9.04 -3.66 11.06
CA PHE A 2 7.99 -2.63 11.17
C PHE A 2 7.16 -2.89 12.42
N SER A 3 7.01 -1.89 13.31
CA SER A 3 6.28 -2.03 14.57
C SER A 3 5.81 -0.68 15.11
N GLY A 4 4.95 -0.69 16.13
CA GLY A 4 4.37 0.52 16.73
C GLY A 4 3.01 0.87 16.12
N SER A 5 2.61 2.14 16.25
CA SER A 5 1.38 2.65 15.65
C SER A 5 1.62 2.98 14.17
N ILE A 6 1.03 2.19 13.27
CA ILE A 6 1.15 2.37 11.82
C ILE A 6 -0.26 2.55 11.24
N PRO A 7 -0.75 3.79 11.11
CA PRO A 7 -2.08 4.05 10.57
C PRO A 7 -2.20 3.62 9.10
N ALA A 8 -3.32 2.95 8.79
CA ALA A 8 -3.82 2.84 7.43
C ALA A 8 -4.45 4.17 7.04
N LEU A 9 -3.77 4.90 6.15
CA LEU A 9 -4.16 6.25 5.77
C LEU A 9 -5.43 6.22 4.90
N VAL A 10 -6.30 7.20 5.12
CA VAL A 10 -7.33 7.58 4.15
C VAL A 10 -6.67 8.35 2.99
N THR A 11 -7.33 8.37 1.84
CA THR A 11 -6.94 9.16 0.67
C THR A 11 -7.92 10.32 0.53
N PRO A 12 -7.53 11.58 0.82
CA PRO A 12 -8.38 12.74 0.60
C PRO A 12 -8.66 12.95 -0.89
N PHE A 13 -9.92 13.21 -1.21
CA PHE A 13 -10.37 13.56 -2.55
C PHE A 13 -11.10 14.90 -2.51
N ALA A 14 -10.90 15.70 -3.56
CA ALA A 14 -11.65 16.92 -3.82
C ALA A 14 -13.11 16.59 -4.19
N ALA A 15 -13.96 17.62 -4.25
CA ALA A 15 -15.39 17.44 -4.51
C ALA A 15 -15.71 16.83 -5.89
N ASP A 16 -14.78 16.94 -6.84
CA ASP A 16 -14.86 16.32 -8.17
C ASP A 16 -14.31 14.88 -8.21
N GLY A 17 -13.84 14.37 -7.09
CA GLY A 17 -13.25 13.03 -6.95
C GLY A 17 -11.76 12.96 -7.28
N ALA A 18 -11.12 14.07 -7.66
CA ALA A 18 -9.68 14.10 -7.89
C ALA A 18 -8.91 13.96 -6.57
N PHE A 19 -7.74 13.31 -6.60
CA PHE A 19 -6.85 13.23 -5.44
C PHE A 19 -6.46 14.64 -4.95
N ASP A 20 -6.75 14.94 -3.68
CA ASP A 20 -6.37 16.21 -3.05
C ASP A 20 -4.97 16.08 -2.42
N GLU A 21 -3.95 16.33 -3.25
CA GLU A 21 -2.55 16.19 -2.84
C GLU A 21 -2.17 17.12 -1.68
N ALA A 22 -2.69 18.35 -1.66
CA ALA A 22 -2.35 19.32 -0.61
C ALA A 22 -2.89 18.84 0.75
N ALA A 23 -4.18 18.48 0.80
CA ALA A 23 -4.79 17.94 2.02
C ALA A 23 -4.11 16.65 2.47
N TYR A 24 -3.70 15.79 1.54
CA TYR A 24 -2.99 14.56 1.87
C TYR A 24 -1.61 14.80 2.47
N ARG A 25 -0.84 15.74 1.93
CA ARG A 25 0.48 16.11 2.47
C ARG A 25 0.39 16.66 3.88
N ASP A 26 -0.59 17.53 4.14
CA ASP A 26 -0.85 18.06 5.48
C ASP A 26 -1.25 16.93 6.45
N PHE A 27 -2.08 15.99 6.00
CA PHE A 27 -2.48 14.83 6.79
C PHE A 27 -1.29 13.91 7.12
N VAL A 28 -0.43 13.62 6.14
CA VAL A 28 0.80 12.83 6.34
C VAL A 28 1.74 13.53 7.33
N GLU A 29 1.93 14.84 7.20
CA GLU A 29 2.75 15.61 8.15
C GLU A 29 2.20 15.52 9.57
N TRP A 30 0.88 15.68 9.73
CA TRP A 30 0.23 15.56 11.02
C TRP A 30 0.41 14.16 11.65
N GLN A 31 0.23 13.08 10.87
CA GLN A 31 0.45 11.71 11.36
C GLN A 31 1.87 11.51 11.91
N ILE A 32 2.87 12.07 11.22
CA ILE A 32 4.28 11.99 11.63
C ILE A 32 4.51 12.86 12.88
N ALA A 33 3.98 14.08 12.92
CA ALA A 33 4.13 14.99 14.04
C ALA A 33 3.51 14.44 15.34
N GLU A 34 2.41 13.70 15.24
CA GLU A 34 1.76 13.02 16.38
C GLU A 34 2.44 11.69 16.77
N GLY A 35 3.55 11.33 16.13
CA GLY A 35 4.39 10.21 16.55
C GLY A 35 4.01 8.84 15.97
N SER A 36 3.32 8.80 14.82
CA SER A 36 3.14 7.54 14.09
C SER A 36 4.49 6.89 13.76
N ALA A 37 4.58 5.57 13.92
CA ALA A 37 5.82 4.80 13.73
C ALA A 37 6.05 4.36 12.27
N GLY A 38 5.08 4.59 11.40
CA GLY A 38 5.08 4.25 9.98
C GLY A 38 3.76 4.66 9.34
N LEU A 39 3.65 4.55 8.02
CA LEU A 39 2.44 4.94 7.28
C LEU A 39 2.07 3.86 6.26
N VAL A 40 0.77 3.61 6.08
CA VAL A 40 0.27 2.70 5.05
C VAL A 40 -0.63 3.49 4.08
N PRO A 41 -0.09 4.05 2.99
CA PRO A 41 -0.89 4.63 1.91
C PRO A 41 -1.54 3.54 1.05
N CYS A 42 -2.69 3.87 0.45
CA CYS A 42 -3.37 3.03 -0.54
C CYS A 42 -3.61 1.57 -0.08
N GLY A 43 -3.88 1.38 1.20
CA GLY A 43 -4.46 0.14 1.73
C GLY A 43 -5.99 0.11 1.52
N THR A 44 -6.69 -0.78 2.23
CA THR A 44 -8.17 -0.83 2.19
C THR A 44 -8.80 0.52 2.60
N THR A 45 -8.27 1.14 3.66
CA THR A 45 -8.75 2.44 4.17
C THR A 45 -8.47 3.60 3.20
N GLY A 46 -7.41 3.49 2.39
CA GLY A 46 -7.05 4.46 1.36
C GLY A 46 -7.73 4.20 0.01
N GLU A 47 -8.76 3.35 -0.01
CA GLU A 47 -9.62 3.11 -1.16
C GLU A 47 -8.90 2.53 -2.39
N ALA A 48 -7.89 1.67 -2.18
CA ALA A 48 -7.09 1.06 -3.25
C ALA A 48 -7.87 0.45 -4.42
N ALA A 49 -9.09 -0.04 -4.17
CA ALA A 49 -9.92 -0.72 -5.16
C ALA A 49 -10.59 0.24 -6.17
N THR A 50 -10.65 1.54 -5.88
CA THR A 50 -11.28 2.56 -6.74
C THR A 50 -10.26 3.48 -7.41
N LEU A 51 -8.96 3.22 -7.23
CA LEU A 51 -7.87 3.95 -7.85
C LEU A 51 -7.40 3.25 -9.11
N THR A 52 -7.04 4.02 -10.14
CA THR A 52 -6.21 3.48 -11.22
C THR A 52 -4.80 3.14 -10.70
N ALA A 53 -4.07 2.30 -11.42
CA ALA A 53 -2.68 1.98 -11.03
C ALA A 53 -1.78 3.23 -11.01
N GLU A 54 -2.01 4.18 -11.93
CA GLU A 54 -1.26 5.44 -12.00
C GLU A 54 -1.54 6.31 -10.77
N GLU A 55 -2.82 6.56 -10.45
CA GLU A 55 -3.19 7.32 -9.25
C GLU A 55 -2.68 6.65 -7.97
N HIS A 56 -2.85 5.33 -7.86
CA HIS A 56 -2.43 4.55 -6.70
C HIS A 56 -0.96 4.80 -6.36
N PHE A 57 -0.05 4.64 -7.34
CA PHE A 57 1.38 4.77 -7.08
C PHE A 57 1.87 6.21 -7.10
N HIS A 58 1.12 7.15 -7.70
CA HIS A 58 1.32 8.59 -7.48
C HIS A 58 1.07 8.96 -6.01
N ILE A 59 -0.04 8.51 -5.41
CA ILE A 59 -0.36 8.76 -4.00
C ILE A 59 0.69 8.15 -3.06
N VAL A 60 1.18 6.94 -3.37
CA VAL A 60 2.30 6.32 -2.64
C VAL A 60 3.55 7.20 -2.73
N ALA A 61 3.92 7.66 -3.92
CA ALA A 61 5.10 8.50 -4.13
C ALA A 61 4.98 9.83 -3.36
N VAL A 62 3.81 10.46 -3.34
CA VAL A 62 3.53 11.66 -2.54
C VAL A 62 3.70 11.38 -1.04
N CYS A 63 3.22 10.24 -0.55
CA CYS A 63 3.39 9.85 0.85
C CYS A 63 4.86 9.67 1.22
N VAL A 64 5.64 9.00 0.36
CA VAL A 64 7.09 8.79 0.53
C VAL A 64 7.83 10.13 0.52
N ASP A 65 7.55 10.97 -0.47
CA ASP A 65 8.14 12.30 -0.62
C ASP A 65 7.83 13.18 0.60
N GLN A 66 6.59 13.18 1.09
CA GLN A 66 6.23 13.93 2.28
C GLN A 66 6.87 13.34 3.54
N ALA A 67 6.98 12.01 3.67
CA ALA A 67 7.60 11.36 4.82
C ALA A 67 9.09 11.69 4.96
N ARG A 68 9.82 11.88 3.83
CA ARG A 68 11.25 12.23 3.79
C ARG A 68 12.13 11.30 4.64
N GLY A 69 11.77 10.01 4.68
CA GLY A 69 12.48 8.99 5.47
C GLY A 69 12.37 9.12 6.99
N ARG A 70 11.51 10.00 7.52
CA ARG A 70 11.30 10.16 8.97
C ARG A 70 10.63 8.94 9.61
N VAL A 71 9.77 8.28 8.85
CA VAL A 71 9.07 7.05 9.23
C VAL A 71 8.96 6.15 7.99
N PRO A 72 8.91 4.81 8.15
CA PRO A 72 8.75 3.90 7.01
C PRO A 72 7.37 4.01 6.36
N VAL A 73 7.33 3.85 5.05
CA VAL A 73 6.09 3.82 4.25
C VAL A 73 5.87 2.43 3.66
N LEU A 74 4.73 1.83 4.01
CA LEU A 74 4.30 0.50 3.59
C LEU A 74 3.19 0.64 2.55
N ALA A 75 3.53 0.60 1.27
CA ALA A 75 2.56 0.77 0.18
C ALA A 75 1.58 -0.41 0.11
N GLY A 76 0.29 -0.16 -0.01
CA GLY A 76 -0.64 -1.19 -0.46
C GLY A 76 -0.24 -1.70 -1.85
N ALA A 77 -0.08 -3.01 -2.02
CA ALA A 77 0.33 -3.57 -3.32
C ALA A 77 -0.30 -4.93 -3.64
N GLY A 78 -1.28 -5.38 -2.84
CA GLY A 78 -1.97 -6.64 -3.07
C GLY A 78 -2.88 -6.63 -4.30
N SER A 79 -3.16 -7.81 -4.84
CA SER A 79 -4.11 -8.03 -5.94
C SER A 79 -4.58 -9.48 -5.94
N ASN A 80 -5.76 -9.73 -6.50
CA ASN A 80 -6.23 -11.09 -6.74
C ASN A 80 -5.68 -11.73 -8.02
N ASP A 81 -4.93 -10.97 -8.82
CA ASP A 81 -4.15 -11.45 -9.96
C ASP A 81 -2.65 -11.36 -9.63
N THR A 82 -1.95 -12.49 -9.66
CA THR A 82 -0.51 -12.58 -9.37
C THR A 82 0.33 -11.68 -10.29
N ARG A 83 -0.03 -11.54 -11.58
CA ARG A 83 0.73 -10.67 -12.50
C ARG A 83 0.57 -9.21 -12.13
N VAL A 84 -0.64 -8.81 -11.72
CA VAL A 84 -0.91 -7.45 -11.23
C VAL A 84 -0.19 -7.21 -9.92
N ALA A 85 -0.17 -8.17 -8.99
CA ALA A 85 0.60 -8.06 -7.75
C ALA A 85 2.11 -7.87 -7.99
N ILE A 86 2.67 -8.56 -9.00
CA ILE A 86 4.07 -8.38 -9.43
C ILE A 86 4.31 -6.97 -9.99
N HIS A 87 3.39 -6.45 -10.82
CA HIS A 87 3.50 -5.06 -11.29
C HIS A 87 3.38 -4.06 -10.14
N ASN A 88 2.46 -4.30 -9.21
CA ASN A 88 2.21 -3.44 -8.06
C ASN A 88 3.43 -3.36 -7.13
N ILE A 89 4.11 -4.47 -6.84
CA ILE A 89 5.30 -4.45 -5.98
C ILE A 89 6.47 -3.71 -6.66
N ALA A 90 6.59 -3.83 -7.99
CA ALA A 90 7.59 -3.08 -8.75
C ALA A 90 7.29 -1.57 -8.73
N ALA A 91 6.03 -1.19 -8.91
CA ALA A 91 5.60 0.21 -8.85
C ALA A 91 5.72 0.81 -7.44
N ALA A 92 5.38 0.06 -6.39
CA ALA A 92 5.60 0.45 -5.00
C ALA A 92 7.09 0.72 -4.72
N LYS A 93 7.99 -0.16 -5.19
CA LYS A 93 9.43 0.05 -5.08
C LYS A 93 9.89 1.29 -5.85
N ALA A 94 9.40 1.48 -7.07
CA ALA A 94 9.73 2.65 -7.89
C ALA A 94 9.23 3.97 -7.27
N ALA A 95 8.10 3.93 -6.55
CA ALA A 95 7.58 5.06 -5.77
C ALA A 95 8.37 5.33 -4.47
N GLY A 96 9.35 4.48 -4.14
CA GLY A 96 10.24 4.66 -2.98
C GLY A 96 9.70 4.11 -1.66
N ALA A 97 8.71 3.22 -1.69
CA ALA A 97 8.21 2.57 -0.47
C ALA A 97 9.29 1.72 0.21
N ASP A 98 9.21 1.60 1.54
CA ASP A 98 10.12 0.76 2.34
C ASP A 98 9.64 -0.69 2.44
N ALA A 99 8.35 -0.92 2.19
CA ALA A 99 7.72 -2.23 2.17
C ALA A 99 6.41 -2.21 1.38
N ALA A 100 5.92 -3.40 1.06
CA ALA A 100 4.59 -3.62 0.51
C ALA A 100 3.67 -4.31 1.54
N LEU A 101 2.47 -3.76 1.76
CA LEU A 101 1.38 -4.43 2.46
C LEU A 101 0.52 -5.18 1.44
N MET A 102 0.45 -6.51 1.55
CA MET A 102 -0.17 -7.35 0.54
C MET A 102 -1.28 -8.24 1.11
N VAL A 103 -2.50 -7.95 0.67
CA VAL A 103 -3.69 -8.79 0.93
C VAL A 103 -3.63 -10.05 0.05
N PRO A 104 -4.08 -11.23 0.51
CA PRO A 104 -4.21 -12.40 -0.36
C PRO A 104 -5.26 -12.15 -1.44
N PRO A 105 -5.27 -12.96 -2.52
CA PRO A 105 -6.28 -12.86 -3.56
C PRO A 105 -7.70 -12.94 -3.01
N TYR A 106 -8.45 -11.86 -3.21
CA TYR A 106 -9.85 -11.72 -2.87
C TYR A 106 -10.75 -12.12 -4.04
N TYR A 107 -12.01 -12.47 -3.75
CA TYR A 107 -13.04 -12.89 -4.71
C TYR A 107 -12.83 -14.29 -5.32
N ASN A 108 -11.67 -14.57 -5.92
CA ASN A 108 -11.39 -15.82 -6.63
C ASN A 108 -11.03 -17.01 -5.72
N ARG A 109 -10.81 -16.76 -4.42
CA ARG A 109 -10.66 -17.78 -3.35
C ARG A 109 -9.70 -18.94 -3.70
N PRO A 110 -8.41 -18.66 -3.99
CA PRO A 110 -7.44 -19.72 -4.18
C PRO A 110 -7.30 -20.59 -2.92
N ASN A 111 -6.87 -21.83 -3.10
CA ASN A 111 -6.51 -22.71 -1.99
C ASN A 111 -5.20 -22.25 -1.32
N GLN A 112 -4.82 -22.88 -0.21
CA GLN A 112 -3.61 -22.51 0.55
C GLN A 112 -2.32 -22.60 -0.28
N GLU A 113 -2.18 -23.63 -1.11
CA GLU A 113 -1.05 -23.75 -2.05
C GLU A 113 -1.05 -22.59 -3.06
N GLY A 114 -2.21 -22.19 -3.57
CA GLY A 114 -2.34 -21.06 -4.48
C GLY A 114 -1.96 -19.73 -3.83
N ILE A 115 -2.34 -19.51 -2.57
CA ILE A 115 -1.92 -18.34 -1.78
C ILE A 115 -0.40 -18.36 -1.58
N PHE A 116 0.17 -19.52 -1.24
CA PHE A 116 1.62 -19.68 -1.11
C PHE A 116 2.34 -19.34 -2.42
N ARG A 117 1.93 -19.94 -3.54
CA ARG A 117 2.53 -19.71 -4.87
C ARG A 117 2.37 -18.27 -5.34
N HIS A 118 1.24 -17.64 -5.02
CA HIS A 118 1.02 -16.22 -5.30
C HIS A 118 2.09 -15.36 -4.62
N PHE A 119 2.29 -15.52 -3.31
CA PHE A 119 3.28 -14.73 -2.58
C PHE A 119 4.72 -15.13 -2.90
N GLU A 120 5.01 -16.41 -3.16
CA GLU A 120 6.32 -16.88 -3.64
C GLU A 120 6.70 -16.19 -4.96
N ALA A 121 5.79 -16.12 -5.93
CA ALA A 121 6.04 -15.47 -7.20
C ALA A 121 6.30 -13.96 -7.03
N VAL A 122 5.53 -13.29 -6.17
CA VAL A 122 5.72 -11.87 -5.88
C VAL A 122 7.06 -11.62 -5.18
N ALA A 123 7.37 -12.37 -4.12
CA ALA A 123 8.61 -12.25 -3.37
C ALA A 123 9.86 -12.51 -4.21
N ASN A 124 9.77 -13.38 -5.22
CA ASN A 124 10.87 -13.63 -6.17
C ASN A 124 11.04 -12.52 -7.22
N SER A 125 10.07 -11.61 -7.36
CA SER A 125 10.07 -10.55 -8.38
C SER A 125 10.66 -9.21 -7.89
N SER A 126 10.79 -9.03 -6.56
CA SER A 126 11.27 -7.79 -5.95
C SER A 126 11.95 -8.09 -4.61
N ASP A 127 12.97 -7.30 -4.27
CA ASP A 127 13.63 -7.29 -2.97
C ASP A 127 12.90 -6.42 -1.92
N LEU A 128 11.81 -5.75 -2.31
CA LEU A 128 11.01 -4.93 -1.41
C LEU A 128 10.37 -5.81 -0.32
N PRO A 129 10.58 -5.53 0.97
CA PRO A 129 10.00 -6.34 2.05
C PRO A 129 8.47 -6.42 1.95
N ILE A 130 7.92 -7.62 2.19
CA ILE A 130 6.47 -7.88 2.11
C ILE A 130 5.91 -8.10 3.51
N VAL A 131 4.79 -7.43 3.81
CA VAL A 131 3.93 -7.66 4.97
C VAL A 131 2.63 -8.30 4.49
N LEU A 132 2.39 -9.55 4.88
CA LEU A 132 1.15 -10.25 4.55
C LEU A 132 -0.02 -9.70 5.36
N TYR A 133 -1.16 -9.46 4.71
CA TYR A 133 -2.36 -8.90 5.33
C TYR A 133 -3.55 -9.86 5.21
N ASN A 134 -3.87 -10.59 6.28
CA ASN A 134 -5.00 -11.53 6.28
C ASN A 134 -6.28 -10.88 6.85
N VAL A 135 -7.36 -10.81 6.05
CA VAL A 135 -8.66 -10.22 6.44
C VAL A 135 -9.84 -11.00 5.83
N PRO A 136 -10.15 -12.22 6.32
CA PRO A 136 -11.11 -13.13 5.69
C PRO A 136 -12.53 -12.59 5.48
N GLY A 137 -12.97 -11.60 6.28
CA GLY A 137 -14.27 -10.96 6.09
C GLY A 137 -14.40 -10.17 4.79
N ARG A 138 -13.28 -9.87 4.10
CA ARG A 138 -13.23 -9.14 2.83
C ARG A 138 -12.66 -9.94 1.67
N THR A 139 -12.05 -11.11 1.92
CA THR A 139 -11.31 -11.91 0.92
C THR A 139 -11.91 -13.29 0.70
#